data_AF-A0A327WKU3-F1
#
_entry.id   AF-A0A327WKU3-F1
#
_cell.length_a   1.000
_cell.length_b   1.000
_cell.length_c   1.000
_cell.angle_alpha   90.00
_cell.angle_beta   90.00
_cell.angle_gamma   90.00
#
_symmetry.space_group_name_H-M   'P 1'
#
loop_
_entity.id
_entity.type
_entity.pdbx_description
1 polymer ?
#
loop_
_entity_poly.entity_id
_entity_poly.type
_entity_poly.pdbx_seq_one_letter_code
_entity_poly.pdbx_strand_id
1 'polypeptide(L)' 'MQKLTSAQYWKNRMKAAKQRLPKEIGQQDVLMAVAELAPELDRLTNSNRWRNAWFMYAGDPQFTEVVEKIADRFLEEKDA' A
#
# COMPACT_ATOMS: atom_id res chain seq x y z
N MET A 1 8.46 -1.78 -26.48
CA MET A 1 8.02 -1.48 -25.10
C MET A 1 6.53 -1.81 -25.02
N GLN A 2 6.13 -2.85 -24.28
CA GLN A 2 4.69 -3.18 -24.12
C GLN A 2 4.00 -2.07 -23.32
N LYS A 3 2.84 -1.57 -23.77
CA LYS A 3 2.04 -0.62 -22.99
C LYS A 3 1.55 -1.32 -21.72
N LEU A 4 2.08 -0.90 -20.56
CA LEU A 4 1.54 -1.31 -19.27
C LEU A 4 0.11 -0.80 -19.15
N THR A 5 -0.81 -1.69 -18.77
CA THR A 5 -2.17 -1.26 -18.43
C THR A 5 -2.14 -0.44 -17.14
N SER A 6 -3.08 0.48 -16.96
CA SER A 6 -3.19 1.28 -15.75
C SER A 6 -3.29 0.40 -14.50
N ALA A 7 -3.99 -0.74 -14.59
CA ALA A 7 -4.06 -1.72 -13.51
C ALA A 7 -2.68 -2.32 -13.17
N GLN A 8 -1.89 -2.71 -14.17
CA GLN A 8 -0.55 -3.27 -13.94
C GLN A 8 0.42 -2.24 -13.37
N TYR A 9 0.30 -0.98 -13.80
CA TYR A 9 1.08 0.14 -13.25
C TYR A 9 0.92 0.25 -11.73
N TRP A 10 -0.32 0.28 -11.23
CA TRP A 10 -0.59 0.37 -9.78
C TRP A 10 -0.16 -0.88 -9.02
N LYS A 11 -0.34 -2.08 -9.60
CA LYS A 11 0.15 -3.32 -8.99
C LYS A 11 1.67 -3.31 -8.80
N ASN A 12 2.42 -2.81 -9.79
CA ASN A 12 3.87 -2.71 -9.70
C ASN A 12 4.31 -1.73 -8.60
N ARG A 13 3.62 -0.58 -8.47
CA ARG A 13 3.88 0.40 -7.41
C ARG A 13 3.60 -0.17 -6.02
N MET A 14 2.44 -0.81 -5.82
CA MET A 14 2.12 -1.49 -4.57
C MET A 14 3.17 -2.54 -4.20
N LYS A 15 3.63 -3.33 -5.19
CA LYS A 15 4.70 -4.31 -4.98
C LYS A 15 6.00 -3.64 -4.49
N ALA A 16 6.42 -2.57 -5.15
CA ALA A 16 7.62 -1.84 -4.79
C ALA A 16 7.51 -1.20 -3.39
N ALA A 17 6.36 -0.62 -3.05
CA ALA A 17 6.10 -0.09 -1.72
C ALA A 17 6.25 -1.17 -0.63
N LYS A 18 5.66 -2.34 -0.84
CA LYS A 18 5.76 -3.47 0.09
C LYS A 18 7.19 -4.00 0.26
N GLN A 19 8.02 -3.93 -0.78
CA GLN A 19 9.43 -4.35 -0.71
C GLN A 19 10.31 -3.39 0.09
N ARG A 20 9.87 -2.14 0.27
CA ARG A 20 10.57 -1.13 1.07
C ARG A 20 10.24 -1.23 2.56
N LEU A 21 9.13 -1.89 2.91
CA LEU A 21 8.77 -2.12 4.31
C LEU A 21 9.81 -3.01 5.00
N PRO A 22 10.12 -2.76 6.28
CA PRO A 22 10.92 -3.68 7.09
C PRO A 22 10.30 -5.08 7.14
N LYS A 23 11.11 -6.12 7.34
CA LYS A 23 10.64 -7.53 7.24
C LYS A 23 9.65 -7.91 8.34
N GLU A 24 9.73 -7.21 9.46
CA GLU A 24 8.88 -7.33 10.64
C GLU A 24 7.50 -6.66 10.46
N ILE A 25 7.35 -5.77 9.48
CA ILE A 25 6.11 -5.04 9.24
C ILE A 25 5.18 -5.86 8.35
N GLY A 26 4.06 -6.28 8.92
CA GLY A 26 3.05 -7.09 8.26
C GLY A 26 1.89 -6.27 7.69
N GLN A 27 0.90 -6.98 7.16
CA GLN A 27 -0.32 -6.36 6.63
C GLN A 27 -1.11 -5.60 7.71
N GLN A 28 -1.13 -6.12 8.94
CA GLN A 28 -1.89 -5.52 10.03
C GLN A 28 -1.29 -4.18 10.46
N ASP A 29 0.04 -4.09 10.57
CA ASP A 29 0.75 -2.86 10.91
C ASP A 29 0.50 -1.76 9.88
N VAL A 30 0.58 -2.12 8.60
CA VAL A 30 0.24 -1.20 7.51
C VAL A 30 -1.21 -0.76 7.59
N LEU A 31 -2.15 -1.66 7.92
CA LEU A 31 -3.57 -1.31 8.01
C LEU A 31 -3.84 -0.33 9.18
N MET A 32 -3.14 -0.48 10.32
CA MET A 32 -3.19 0.49 11.41
C MET A 32 -2.66 1.86 10.95
N ALA A 33 -1.51 1.88 10.28
CA ALA A 33 -0.96 3.12 9.73
C ALA A 33 -1.85 3.75 8.65
N VAL A 34 -2.59 2.95 7.87
CA VAL A 34 -3.62 3.44 6.93
C VAL A 34 -4.75 4.13 7.70
N ALA A 35 -5.23 3.54 8.80
CA ALA A 35 -6.30 4.14 9.60
C ALA A 35 -5.88 5.50 10.21
N GLU A 36 -4.60 5.66 10.54
CA GLU A 36 -4.05 6.93 11.01
C GLU A 36 -3.88 7.97 9.89
N LEU A 37 -3.36 7.56 8.73
CA LEU A 37 -3.01 8.46 7.63
C LEU A 37 -4.18 8.83 6.71
N ALA A 38 -5.13 7.92 6.57
CA ALA A 38 -6.25 7.99 5.65
C ALA A 38 -7.48 7.31 6.29
N PRO A 39 -8.04 7.86 7.38
CA PRO A 39 -9.15 7.26 8.12
C PRO A 39 -10.41 7.04 7.27
N GLU A 40 -10.57 7.78 6.17
CA GLU A 40 -11.65 7.55 5.20
C GLU A 40 -11.53 6.20 4.46
N LEU A 41 -10.32 5.63 4.39
CA LEU A 41 -10.06 4.33 3.81
C LEU A 41 -10.30 3.19 4.81
N ASP A 42 -10.20 3.44 6.12
CA ASP A 42 -10.51 2.49 7.19
C ASP A 42 -12.03 2.38 7.43
N ARG A 43 -12.73 1.91 6.40
CA ARG A 43 -14.16 1.60 6.47
C ARG A 43 -14.39 0.17 6.06
N LEU A 44 -15.36 -0.50 6.70
CA LEU A 44 -15.73 -1.87 6.35
C LEU A 44 -16.06 -2.02 4.85
N THR A 45 -16.65 -0.99 4.24
CA THR A 45 -16.97 -0.94 2.79
C THR A 45 -15.73 -1.02 1.90
N ASN A 46 -14.55 -0.64 2.38
CA ASN A 46 -13.28 -0.70 1.65
C ASN A 46 -12.48 -1.97 1.92
N SER A 47 -12.92 -2.86 2.81
CA SER A 47 -12.20 -4.08 3.18
C SER A 47 -11.79 -4.95 1.97
N ASN A 48 -12.71 -5.14 1.02
CA ASN A 48 -12.43 -5.87 -0.21
C ASN A 48 -11.46 -5.13 -1.14
N ARG A 49 -11.57 -3.80 -1.23
CA ARG A 49 -10.63 -2.98 -2.02
C ARG A 49 -9.21 -3.10 -1.46
N TRP A 50 -9.07 -2.97 -0.15
CA TRP A 50 -7.81 -3.18 0.56
C TRP A 50 -7.22 -4.56 0.28
N ARG A 51 -8.00 -5.63 0.50
CA ARG A 51 -7.56 -7.01 0.25
C ARG A 51 -7.07 -7.17 -1.19
N ASN A 52 -7.84 -6.70 -2.17
CA ASN A 52 -7.50 -6.83 -3.58
C ASN A 52 -6.25 -6.02 -3.96
N ALA A 53 -6.06 -4.83 -3.39
CA ALA A 53 -4.88 -4.01 -3.59
C ALA A 53 -3.63 -4.67 -2.98
N TRP A 54 -3.71 -5.07 -1.70
CA TRP A 54 -2.61 -5.66 -0.95
C TRP A 54 -2.07 -6.95 -1.58
N PHE A 55 -2.97 -7.82 -2.06
CA PHE A 55 -2.62 -9.06 -2.76
C PHE A 55 -2.42 -8.86 -4.28
N MET A 56 -2.48 -7.62 -4.77
CA MET A 56 -2.27 -7.25 -6.18
C MET A 56 -3.24 -7.95 -7.17
N TYR A 57 -4.42 -8.33 -6.70
CA TYR A 57 -5.50 -8.83 -7.55
C TYR A 57 -6.09 -7.70 -8.41
N ALA A 58 -6.15 -6.49 -7.86
CA ALA A 58 -6.53 -5.26 -8.55
C ALA A 58 -5.51 -4.14 -8.29
N GLY A 59 -5.43 -3.17 -9.21
CA GLY A 59 -4.70 -1.93 -8.95
C GLY A 59 -5.63 -0.94 -8.25
N ASP A 60 -5.23 -0.41 -7.10
CA ASP A 60 -5.99 0.61 -6.35
C ASP A 60 -5.08 1.81 -6.06
N PRO A 61 -5.29 2.96 -6.73
CA PRO A 61 -4.43 4.14 -6.56
C PRO A 61 -4.39 4.66 -5.12
N GLN A 62 -5.55 4.77 -4.46
CA GLN A 62 -5.65 5.38 -3.14
C GLN A 62 -4.90 4.56 -2.09
N PHE A 63 -5.14 3.24 -2.05
CA PHE A 63 -4.39 2.38 -1.14
C PHE A 63 -2.91 2.32 -1.50
N THR A 64 -2.55 2.35 -2.80
CA THR A 64 -1.15 2.30 -3.21
C THR A 64 -0.38 3.53 -2.73
N GLU A 65 -0.94 4.73 -2.92
CA GLU A 65 -0.30 5.97 -2.50
C GLU A 65 -0.14 6.06 -0.97
N VAL A 66 -1.12 5.57 -0.21
CA VAL A 66 -1.02 5.54 1.26
C VAL A 66 0.05 4.55 1.71
N VAL A 67 0.11 3.34 1.11
CA VAL A 67 1.16 2.35 1.45
C VAL A 67 2.55 2.85 1.06
N GLU A 68 2.69 3.61 -0.02
CA GLU A 68 3.96 4.25 -0.37
C GLU A 68 4.40 5.25 0.69
N LYS A 69 3.50 6.12 1.16
CA LYS A 69 3.79 7.07 2.25
C LYS A 69 4.19 6.36 3.55
N ILE A 70 3.51 5.25 3.87
CA ILE A 70 3.84 4.42 5.03
C ILE A 70 5.24 3.83 4.89
N ALA A 71 5.57 3.30 3.71
CA ALA A 71 6.90 2.75 3.46
C ALA A 71 7.99 3.82 3.54
N ASP A 72 7.73 5.04 3.06
CA ASP A 72 8.66 6.16 3.16
C ASP A 72 8.90 6.57 4.61
N ARG A 73 7.84 6.63 5.45
CA ARG A 73 7.95 6.91 6.89
C ARG A 73 8.85 5.90 7.61
N PHE A 74 8.67 4.60 7.34
CA PHE A 74 9.49 3.57 7.98
C PHE A 74 10.97 3.61 7.56
N LEU A 75 11.27 4.11 6.35
CA LEU A 75 12.64 4.33 5.92
C LEU A 75 13.28 5.51 6.66
N GLU A 76 12.55 6.62 6.80
CA GLU A 76 13.02 7.80 7.55
C GLU A 76 13.30 7.48 9.02
N GLU A 77 12.43 6.72 9.68
CA GLU A 77 12.59 6.32 11.08
C GLU A 77 13.78 5.38 11.32
N LYS A 78 14.21 4.64 10.29
CA LYS A 78 15.37 3.74 10.38
C LYS A 78 16.71 4.47 10.26
N ASP A 79 16.72 5.59 9.53
CA ASP A 79 17.92 6.40 9.29
C ASP A 79 18.11 7.52 10.34
N ALA A 80 17.14 7.70 11.26
CA ALA A 80 17.15 8.66 12.37
C ALA A 80 17.77 8.09 13.65
#